data_AF-A0AAW1NXY8-F1
#
_entry.id   AF-A0AAW1NXY8-F1
#
_cell.length_a   1.000
_cell.length_b   1.000
_cell.length_c   1.000
_cell.angle_alpha   90.00
_cell.angle_beta   90.00
_cell.angle_gamma   90.00
#
_symmetry.space_group_name_H-M   'P 1'
#
loop_
_entity.id
_entity.type
_entity.pdbx_description
1 polymer ?
#
loop_
_entity_poly.entity_id
_entity_poly.type
_entity_poly.pdbx_seq_one_letter_code
_entity_poly.pdbx_strand_id
1 'polypeptide(L)'
;MRGRDEEPDRVHQEALTSTPHLAVTAATQPVVRVPDAVVVDQATVGEYVEAVMELFMQGPPDRVVPGQDLLGLEGFLLLERSRPAVSDAQHIHNKLLYDAVNEALVHFFSLAARRQPAPAWIRRLQPLRRLPQGPELTAAVKQRVMKWAAQQHDEHVDAMLAEDAVEDDRTWAIIEEEEAEVRFDISEAIWDDLIADTADTLLLLHG
;
A
#
# COMPACT_ATOMS: atom_id res chain seq x y z
N MET A 1 8.70 58.35 17.35
CA MET A 1 7.78 59.28 16.65
C MET A 1 6.87 58.44 15.77
N ARG A 2 5.54 58.57 15.96
CA ARG A 2 4.42 58.26 15.04
C ARG A 2 4.24 56.78 14.63
N GLY A 3 3.08 56.13 14.70
CA GLY A 3 1.70 56.41 15.14
C GLY A 3 1.01 55.03 15.12
N ARG A 4 0.33 54.59 16.19
CA ARG A 4 -1.14 54.68 16.40
C ARG A 4 -1.97 54.80 15.12
N ASP A 5 -2.69 53.71 14.83
CA ASP A 5 -4.01 53.57 14.23
C ASP A 5 -4.48 52.19 14.76
N GLU A 6 -5.25 52.00 15.84
CA GLU A 6 -6.62 52.42 16.19
C GLU A 6 -7.65 52.26 15.05
N GLU A 7 -8.42 51.16 15.11
CA GLU A 7 -9.86 50.99 14.80
C GLU A 7 -10.18 49.65 14.10
N PRO A 8 -11.40 49.09 14.22
CA PRO A 8 -12.37 49.22 15.31
C PRO A 8 -12.97 47.87 15.78
N ASP A 9 -13.47 47.90 17.01
CA ASP A 9 -14.47 47.00 17.57
C ASP A 9 -15.61 46.74 16.59
N ARG A 10 -15.63 45.53 16.01
CA ARG A 10 -16.85 44.99 15.39
C ARG A 10 -17.62 44.21 16.45
N VAL A 11 -18.52 44.95 17.08
CA VAL A 11 -19.71 44.46 17.75
C VAL A 11 -20.48 43.57 16.76
N HIS A 12 -20.22 42.27 16.80
CA HIS A 12 -21.09 41.29 16.15
C HIS A 12 -22.31 41.08 17.05
N GLN A 13 -23.34 41.86 16.74
CA GLN A 13 -24.71 41.64 17.20
C GLN A 13 -25.10 40.18 16.96
N GLU A 14 -25.45 39.49 18.04
CA GLU A 14 -26.17 38.23 18.04
C GLU A 14 -27.52 38.41 17.35
N ALA A 15 -27.54 38.18 16.04
CA ALA A 15 -28.77 37.93 15.32
C ALA A 15 -29.24 36.52 15.70
N LEU A 16 -30.06 36.44 16.74
CA LEU A 16 -30.94 35.30 17.04
C LEU A 16 -31.93 35.14 15.89
N THR A 17 -31.46 34.63 14.76
CA THR A 17 -32.33 34.10 13.71
C THR A 17 -32.90 32.81 14.22
N SER A 18 -34.14 32.89 14.70
CA SER A 18 -35.04 31.78 14.97
C SER A 18 -34.96 30.75 13.84
N THR A 19 -34.19 29.67 14.06
CA THR A 19 -34.08 28.54 13.14
C THR A 19 -35.47 27.91 13.02
N PRO A 20 -36.09 27.87 11.82
CA PRO A 20 -37.33 27.14 11.65
C PRO A 20 -37.06 25.67 11.96
N HIS A 21 -37.72 25.13 12.98
CA HIS A 21 -37.85 23.69 13.20
C HIS A 21 -38.57 23.11 11.99
N LEU A 22 -37.82 22.82 10.92
CA LEU A 22 -38.23 21.91 9.88
C LEU A 22 -38.50 20.59 10.58
N ALA A 23 -39.79 20.27 10.72
CA ALA A 23 -40.23 18.95 11.13
C ALA A 23 -39.68 17.96 10.10
N VAL A 24 -38.54 17.36 10.41
CA VAL A 24 -38.00 16.21 9.71
C VAL A 24 -38.99 15.08 10.01
N THR A 25 -40.02 14.97 9.18
CA THR A 25 -40.81 13.75 9.07
C THR A 25 -39.84 12.67 8.59
N ALA A 26 -39.23 11.98 9.54
CA ALA A 26 -38.43 10.79 9.30
C ALA A 26 -39.35 9.77 8.62
N ALA A 27 -39.32 9.76 7.29
CA ALA A 27 -39.95 8.71 6.51
C ALA A 27 -39.35 7.41 7.02
N THR A 28 -40.20 6.58 7.66
CA THR A 28 -39.81 5.28 8.17
C THR A 28 -39.39 4.45 6.98
N GLN A 29 -38.08 4.40 6.72
CA GLN A 29 -37.55 3.56 5.66
C GLN A 29 -37.90 2.11 6.02
N PRO A 30 -38.43 1.32 5.07
CA PRO A 30 -38.71 -0.08 5.32
C PRO A 30 -37.43 -0.77 5.76
N VAL A 31 -37.47 -1.42 6.92
CA VAL A 31 -36.34 -2.19 7.44
C VAL A 31 -36.16 -3.42 6.54
N VAL A 32 -35.28 -3.29 5.54
CA VAL A 32 -34.85 -4.43 4.72
C VAL A 32 -33.99 -5.32 5.61
N ARG A 33 -34.48 -6.53 5.91
CA ARG A 33 -33.70 -7.52 6.65
C ARG A 33 -32.65 -8.09 5.71
N VAL A 34 -31.40 -7.72 5.97
CA VAL A 34 -30.25 -8.30 5.27
C VAL A 34 -29.94 -9.67 5.89
N PRO A 35 -29.66 -10.72 5.09
CA PRO A 35 -29.24 -12.01 5.61
C PRO A 35 -27.94 -11.88 6.42
N ASP A 36 -27.86 -12.59 7.55
CA ASP A 36 -26.70 -12.52 8.45
C ASP A 36 -25.56 -13.47 8.03
N ALA A 37 -25.83 -14.38 7.08
CA ALA A 37 -24.85 -15.34 6.60
C ALA A 37 -23.83 -14.68 5.66
N VAL A 38 -22.55 -14.89 5.94
CA VAL A 38 -21.45 -14.45 5.07
C VAL A 38 -21.39 -15.33 3.83
N VAL A 39 -21.39 -14.69 2.66
CA VAL A 39 -21.24 -15.33 1.37
C VAL A 39 -19.75 -15.44 1.05
N VAL A 40 -19.26 -16.68 0.98
CA VAL A 40 -17.83 -17.03 0.77
C VAL A 40 -17.60 -17.88 -0.48
N ASP A 41 -18.58 -17.95 -1.39
CA ASP A 41 -18.40 -18.73 -2.61
C ASP A 41 -17.34 -18.12 -3.53
N GLN A 42 -16.66 -18.98 -4.28
CA GLN A 42 -15.53 -18.60 -5.12
C GLN A 42 -15.90 -17.56 -6.20
N ALA A 43 -17.15 -17.56 -6.69
CA ALA A 43 -17.58 -16.61 -7.69
C ALA A 43 -17.71 -15.22 -7.07
N THR A 44 -18.40 -15.11 -5.93
CA THR A 44 -18.55 -13.83 -5.19
C THR A 44 -17.21 -13.24 -4.78
N VAL A 45 -16.29 -14.08 -4.26
CA VAL A 45 -14.92 -13.63 -3.93
C VAL A 45 -14.19 -13.12 -5.17
N GLY A 46 -14.27 -13.87 -6.27
CA GLY A 46 -13.65 -13.49 -7.54
C GLY A 46 -14.18 -12.17 -8.10
N GLU A 47 -15.49 -11.95 -8.06
CA GLU A 47 -16.13 -10.69 -8.46
C GLU A 47 -15.72 -9.52 -7.55
N TYR A 48 -15.61 -9.76 -6.24
CA TYR A 48 -15.13 -8.74 -5.31
C TYR A 48 -13.68 -8.33 -5.63
N VAL A 49 -12.79 -9.30 -5.81
CA VAL A 49 -11.39 -9.04 -6.17
C VAL A 49 -11.28 -8.28 -7.51
N GLU A 50 -12.06 -8.65 -8.51
CA GLU A 50 -12.09 -7.95 -9.79
C GLU A 50 -12.52 -6.48 -9.64
N ALA A 51 -13.53 -6.21 -8.80
CA ALA A 51 -13.97 -4.84 -8.53
C ALA A 51 -12.89 -4.01 -7.79
N VAL A 52 -12.15 -4.61 -6.84
CA VAL A 52 -11.01 -3.95 -6.19
C VAL A 52 -9.90 -3.65 -7.20
N MET A 53 -9.60 -4.60 -8.08
CA MET A 53 -8.59 -4.43 -9.12
C MET A 53 -8.99 -3.39 -10.16
N GLU A 54 -10.27 -3.31 -10.54
CA GLU A 54 -10.77 -2.26 -11.42
C GLU A 54 -10.58 -0.88 -10.78
N LEU A 55 -10.94 -0.73 -9.49
CA LEU A 55 -10.71 0.50 -8.74
C LEU A 55 -9.22 0.86 -8.69
N PHE A 56 -8.34 -0.12 -8.43
CA PHE A 56 -6.90 0.07 -8.43
C PHE A 56 -6.37 0.59 -9.78
N MET A 57 -6.83 0.01 -10.88
CA MET A 57 -6.38 0.35 -12.24
C MET A 57 -6.90 1.70 -12.74
N GLN A 58 -7.91 2.28 -12.10
CA GLN A 58 -8.35 3.66 -12.36
C GLN A 58 -7.36 4.70 -11.81
N GLY A 59 -6.55 4.33 -10.81
CA GLY A 59 -5.48 5.16 -10.27
C GLY A 59 -4.18 5.06 -11.09
N PRO A 60 -3.28 6.07 -11.03
CA PRO A 60 -1.99 5.99 -11.71
C PRO A 60 -1.08 4.95 -11.02
N PRO A 61 -0.70 3.84 -11.68
CA PRO A 61 0.14 2.79 -11.07
C PRO A 61 1.60 3.23 -10.87
N ASP A 62 2.00 4.36 -11.47
CA ASP A 62 3.40 4.80 -11.55
C ASP A 62 3.92 5.47 -10.26
N ARG A 63 3.12 5.57 -9.19
CA ARG A 63 3.50 6.24 -7.93
C ARG A 63 3.39 5.34 -6.71
N VAL A 64 3.95 4.15 -6.80
CA VAL A 64 4.15 3.31 -5.61
C VAL A 64 5.38 3.80 -4.87
N VAL A 65 5.15 4.53 -3.78
CA VAL A 65 6.21 4.88 -2.83
C VAL A 65 6.36 3.70 -1.85
N PRO A 66 7.58 3.19 -1.61
CA PRO A 66 7.80 2.18 -0.58
C PRO A 66 7.21 2.62 0.76
N GLY A 67 6.41 1.75 1.39
CA GLY A 67 5.73 2.03 2.66
C GLY A 67 4.42 2.81 2.54
N GLN A 68 3.95 3.13 1.33
CA GLN A 68 2.62 3.68 1.11
C GLN A 68 1.62 2.56 0.77
N ASP A 69 0.45 2.60 1.39
CA ASP A 69 -0.67 1.72 1.03
C ASP A 69 -1.10 1.99 -0.42
N LEU A 70 -1.15 0.92 -1.23
CA LEU A 70 -1.62 0.99 -2.61
C LEU A 70 -3.13 1.21 -2.67
N LEU A 71 -3.83 0.59 -1.73
CA LEU A 71 -5.28 0.65 -1.58
C LEU A 71 -5.60 1.16 -0.18
N GLY A 72 -5.90 2.46 -0.08
CA GLY A 72 -6.24 3.11 1.18
C GLY A 72 -7.69 2.85 1.63
N LEU A 73 -7.99 3.23 2.88
CA LEU A 73 -9.34 3.14 3.46
C LEU A 73 -10.39 3.88 2.61
N GLU A 74 -10.02 5.00 2.00
CA GLU A 74 -10.93 5.76 1.13
C GLU A 74 -11.39 4.95 -0.09
N GLY A 75 -10.49 4.17 -0.70
CA GLY A 75 -10.82 3.29 -1.81
C GLY A 75 -11.78 2.18 -1.40
N PHE A 76 -11.56 1.57 -0.23
CA PHE A 76 -12.48 0.60 0.35
C PHE A 76 -13.87 1.20 0.58
N LEU A 77 -13.96 2.37 1.21
CA LEU A 77 -15.24 3.03 1.48
C LEU A 77 -15.97 3.45 0.20
N LEU A 78 -15.23 3.87 -0.84
CA LEU A 78 -15.80 4.18 -2.15
C LEU A 78 -16.42 2.93 -2.79
N LEU A 79 -15.72 1.80 -2.75
CA LEU A 79 -16.20 0.53 -3.26
C LEU A 79 -17.44 0.04 -2.49
N GLU A 80 -17.40 0.06 -1.15
CA GLU A 80 -18.53 -0.44 -0.35
C GLU A 80 -19.79 0.44 -0.51
N ARG A 81 -19.65 1.74 -0.74
CA ARG A 81 -20.78 2.64 -1.01
C ARG A 81 -21.45 2.40 -2.36
N SER A 82 -20.75 1.84 -3.34
CA SER A 82 -21.32 1.52 -4.65
C SER A 82 -22.02 0.17 -4.68
N ARG A 83 -21.85 -0.66 -3.65
CA ARG A 83 -22.44 -1.99 -3.52
C ARG A 83 -23.76 -1.94 -2.73
N PRO A 84 -24.65 -2.94 -2.90
CA PRO A 84 -25.84 -3.09 -2.08
C PRO A 84 -25.49 -3.18 -0.59
N ALA A 85 -26.39 -2.71 0.28
CA ALA A 85 -26.22 -2.86 1.72
C ALA A 85 -26.13 -4.35 2.10
N VAL A 86 -25.09 -4.71 2.87
CA VAL A 86 -24.86 -6.06 3.37
C VAL A 86 -24.84 -6.07 4.91
N SER A 87 -24.75 -7.25 5.52
CA SER A 87 -24.64 -7.37 6.97
C SER A 87 -23.25 -6.92 7.44
N ASP A 88 -23.12 -6.57 8.72
CA ASP A 88 -21.82 -6.22 9.31
C ASP A 88 -20.80 -7.37 9.16
N ALA A 89 -21.25 -8.62 9.29
CA ALA A 89 -20.41 -9.79 9.08
C ALA A 89 -19.86 -9.86 7.63
N GLN A 90 -20.71 -9.55 6.64
CA GLN A 90 -20.28 -9.48 5.24
C GLN A 90 -19.35 -8.29 5.00
N HIS A 91 -19.58 -7.13 5.62
CA HIS A 91 -18.68 -5.97 5.53
C HIS A 91 -17.28 -6.30 6.07
N ILE A 92 -17.21 -7.00 7.21
CA ILE A 92 -15.94 -7.47 7.78
C ILE A 92 -15.23 -8.40 6.81
N HIS A 93 -15.96 -9.35 6.21
CA HIS A 93 -15.38 -10.27 5.22
C HIS A 93 -14.88 -9.53 3.97
N ASN A 94 -15.65 -8.60 3.43
CA ASN A 94 -15.25 -7.75 2.30
C ASN A 94 -13.99 -6.94 2.62
N LYS A 95 -13.86 -6.44 3.85
CA LYS A 95 -12.67 -5.73 4.30
C LYS A 95 -11.44 -6.65 4.31
N LEU A 96 -11.57 -7.88 4.81
CA LEU A 96 -10.48 -8.86 4.78
C LEU A 96 -10.05 -9.19 3.34
N LEU A 97 -11.00 -9.36 2.41
CA LEU A 97 -10.68 -9.55 0.99
C LEU A 97 -9.96 -8.34 0.39
N TYR A 98 -10.38 -7.13 0.75
CA TYR A 98 -9.73 -5.90 0.30
C TYR A 98 -8.27 -5.82 0.76
N ASP A 99 -8.03 -6.14 2.03
CA ASP A 99 -6.69 -6.14 2.62
C ASP A 99 -5.81 -7.23 2.00
N ALA A 100 -6.35 -8.42 1.73
CA ALA A 100 -5.64 -9.49 1.01
C ALA A 100 -5.26 -9.08 -0.42
N VAL A 101 -6.12 -8.33 -1.12
CA VAL A 101 -5.79 -7.76 -2.44
C VAL A 101 -4.67 -6.73 -2.32
N ASN A 102 -4.74 -5.83 -1.34
CA ASN A 102 -3.70 -4.81 -1.09
C ASN A 102 -2.35 -5.46 -0.81
N GLU A 103 -2.32 -6.49 0.04
CA GLU A 103 -1.12 -7.25 0.37
C GLU A 103 -0.53 -7.96 -0.87
N ALA A 104 -1.38 -8.62 -1.67
CA ALA A 104 -0.94 -9.24 -2.92
C ALA A 104 -0.34 -8.22 -3.90
N LEU A 105 -0.93 -7.02 -3.99
CA LEU A 105 -0.38 -5.93 -4.79
C LEU A 105 0.97 -5.46 -4.25
N VAL A 106 1.10 -5.22 -2.95
CA VAL A 106 2.37 -4.83 -2.32
C VAL A 106 3.45 -5.88 -2.58
N HIS A 107 3.10 -7.16 -2.53
CA HIS A 107 4.01 -8.24 -2.90
C HIS A 107 4.51 -8.10 -4.36
N PHE A 108 3.63 -7.98 -5.35
CA PHE A 108 4.05 -7.85 -6.76
C PHE A 108 4.82 -6.56 -7.03
N PHE A 109 4.41 -5.45 -6.42
CA PHE A 109 5.10 -4.17 -6.55
C PHE A 109 6.45 -4.19 -5.85
N SER A 110 6.60 -4.83 -4.69
CA SER A 110 7.92 -4.96 -4.05
C SER A 110 8.87 -5.77 -4.92
N LEU A 111 8.41 -6.88 -5.53
CA LEU A 111 9.21 -7.66 -6.49
C LEU A 111 9.63 -6.85 -7.72
N ALA A 112 8.78 -5.93 -8.20
CA ALA A 112 9.09 -5.04 -9.31
C ALA A 112 9.93 -3.81 -8.91
N ALA A 113 9.74 -3.30 -7.69
CA ALA A 113 10.32 -2.08 -7.13
C ALA A 113 11.57 -2.34 -6.28
N ARG A 114 12.15 -3.55 -6.30
CA ARG A 114 13.51 -3.88 -5.79
C ARG A 114 14.65 -3.11 -6.47
N ARG A 115 14.36 -1.94 -7.05
CA ARG A 115 15.32 -0.87 -7.27
C ARG A 115 14.89 0.32 -6.44
N GLN A 116 15.49 0.47 -5.26
CA GLN A 116 15.78 1.83 -4.85
C GLN A 116 16.59 2.51 -5.97
N PRO A 117 16.47 3.84 -6.16
CA PRO A 117 17.44 4.58 -6.95
C PRO A 117 18.78 4.52 -6.22
N ALA A 118 19.51 3.40 -6.40
CA ALA A 118 20.91 3.35 -6.06
C ALA A 118 21.58 4.54 -6.78
N PRO A 119 22.44 5.31 -6.09
CA PRO A 119 23.10 6.43 -6.73
C PRO A 119 23.86 5.93 -7.98
N ALA A 120 24.07 6.81 -8.95
CA ALA A 120 24.44 6.41 -10.32
C ALA A 120 25.68 5.48 -10.42
N TRP A 121 26.57 5.52 -9.43
CA TRP A 121 27.77 4.68 -9.30
C TRP A 121 27.53 3.20 -8.91
N ILE A 122 26.40 2.82 -8.29
CA ILE A 122 26.10 1.45 -7.81
C ILE A 122 25.13 0.73 -8.78
N ARG A 123 24.96 1.25 -10.00
CA ARG A 123 24.02 0.67 -10.98
C ARG A 123 24.58 -0.58 -11.65
N ARG A 124 24.67 -1.70 -10.94
CA ARG A 124 24.73 -3.01 -11.60
C ARG A 124 23.41 -3.28 -12.31
N LEU A 125 23.51 -3.57 -13.60
CA LEU A 125 22.40 -3.79 -14.53
C LEU A 125 21.70 -5.13 -14.26
N GLN A 126 21.09 -5.31 -13.09
CA GLN A 126 20.16 -6.42 -12.86
C GLN A 126 19.02 -6.34 -13.91
N PRO A 127 18.67 -7.43 -14.62
CA PRO A 127 17.58 -7.42 -15.58
C PRO A 127 16.28 -7.05 -14.87
N LEU A 128 15.64 -5.98 -15.34
CA LEU A 128 14.37 -5.49 -14.78
C LEU A 128 13.33 -6.61 -14.84
N ARG A 129 12.91 -7.13 -13.69
CA ARG A 129 11.70 -7.94 -13.63
C ARG A 129 10.54 -6.99 -13.88
N ARG A 130 9.91 -7.13 -15.05
CA ARG A 130 8.80 -6.26 -15.43
C ARG A 130 7.61 -6.56 -14.52
N LEU A 131 6.98 -5.50 -14.02
CA LEU A 131 5.68 -5.65 -13.37
C LEU A 131 4.71 -6.29 -14.38
N PRO A 132 3.92 -7.30 -13.97
CA PRO A 132 2.88 -7.86 -14.82
C PRO A 132 1.96 -6.75 -15.35
N GLN A 133 1.51 -6.88 -16.61
CA GLN A 133 0.57 -5.90 -17.17
C GLN A 133 -0.82 -6.05 -16.57
N GLY A 134 -1.68 -5.03 -16.67
CA GLY A 134 -2.98 -4.98 -15.99
C GLY A 134 -3.76 -6.30 -15.90
N PRO A 135 -4.08 -6.98 -17.03
CA PRO A 135 -4.79 -8.26 -17.00
C PRO A 135 -4.03 -9.40 -16.32
N GLU A 136 -2.71 -9.44 -16.52
CA GLU A 136 -1.82 -10.44 -15.92
C GLU A 136 -1.69 -10.22 -14.41
N LEU A 137 -1.55 -8.96 -13.98
CA LEU A 137 -1.52 -8.57 -12.56
C LEU A 137 -2.83 -8.93 -11.88
N THR A 138 -3.98 -8.62 -12.51
CA THR A 138 -5.30 -9.00 -12.01
C THR A 138 -5.43 -10.51 -11.86
N ALA A 139 -5.01 -11.29 -12.85
CA ALA A 139 -5.05 -12.75 -12.76
C ALA A 139 -4.15 -13.28 -11.61
N ALA A 140 -2.95 -12.74 -11.45
CA ALA A 140 -2.01 -13.14 -10.41
C ALA A 140 -2.50 -12.79 -9.00
N VAL A 141 -3.02 -11.57 -8.82
CA VAL A 141 -3.64 -11.11 -7.56
C VAL A 141 -4.86 -11.97 -7.23
N LYS A 142 -5.75 -12.20 -8.21
CA LYS A 142 -6.92 -13.06 -8.03
C LYS A 142 -6.51 -14.46 -7.63
N GLN A 143 -5.52 -15.06 -8.30
CA GLN A 143 -5.03 -16.38 -7.93
C GLN A 143 -4.51 -16.43 -6.48
N ARG A 144 -3.73 -15.43 -6.03
CA ARG A 144 -3.20 -15.37 -4.66
C ARG A 144 -4.33 -15.23 -3.63
N VAL A 145 -5.27 -14.31 -3.85
CA VAL A 145 -6.40 -14.10 -2.93
C VAL A 145 -7.34 -15.31 -2.89
N MET A 146 -7.58 -15.97 -4.03
CA MET A 146 -8.39 -17.19 -4.07
C MET A 146 -7.71 -18.35 -3.34
N LYS A 147 -6.37 -18.49 -3.45
CA LYS A 147 -5.60 -19.47 -2.67
C LYS A 147 -5.76 -19.18 -1.17
N TRP A 148 -5.55 -17.93 -0.75
CA TRP A 148 -5.74 -17.50 0.64
C TRP A 148 -7.17 -17.78 1.14
N ALA A 149 -8.20 -17.41 0.37
CA ALA A 149 -9.60 -17.60 0.75
C ALA A 149 -9.95 -19.09 0.90
N ALA A 150 -9.43 -19.96 0.03
CA ALA A 150 -9.62 -21.40 0.15
C ALA A 150 -8.94 -21.97 1.41
N GLN A 151 -7.81 -21.40 1.82
CA GLN A 151 -7.04 -21.84 2.99
C GLN A 151 -7.65 -21.38 4.33
N GLN A 152 -8.39 -20.28 4.37
CA GLN A 152 -9.08 -19.81 5.59
C GLN A 152 -10.10 -20.82 6.15
N HIS A 153 -10.56 -21.75 5.31
CA HIS A 153 -11.51 -22.79 5.71
C HIS A 153 -10.85 -24.12 6.08
N ASP A 154 -9.53 -24.23 5.93
CA ASP A 154 -8.79 -25.46 6.12
C ASP A 154 -8.02 -25.42 7.46
N GLU A 155 -7.91 -26.56 8.14
CA GLU A 155 -7.18 -26.67 9.43
C GLU A 155 -5.65 -26.52 9.26
N HIS A 156 -5.18 -26.27 8.04
CA HIS A 156 -3.78 -26.24 7.63
C HIS A 156 -3.12 -24.86 7.76
N VAL A 157 -3.56 -24.04 8.71
CA VAL A 157 -2.95 -22.71 8.98
C VAL A 157 -1.45 -22.83 9.22
N ASP A 158 -0.99 -23.89 9.91
CA ASP A 158 0.43 -24.13 10.16
C ASP A 158 1.25 -24.32 8.87
N ALA A 159 0.67 -24.97 7.85
CA ALA A 159 1.34 -25.16 6.57
C ALA A 159 1.46 -23.84 5.79
N MET A 160 0.45 -22.96 5.91
CA MET A 160 0.48 -21.63 5.31
C MET A 160 1.55 -20.75 5.97
N LEU A 161 1.58 -20.71 7.31
CA LEU A 161 2.61 -19.97 8.05
C LEU A 161 4.02 -20.48 7.72
N ALA A 162 4.18 -21.79 7.48
CA ALA A 162 5.45 -22.35 7.05
C ALA A 162 5.84 -21.93 5.61
N GLU A 163 4.88 -21.87 4.68
CA GLU A 163 5.14 -21.40 3.31
C GLU A 163 5.52 -19.91 3.30
N ASP A 164 4.79 -19.08 4.07
CA ASP A 164 5.06 -17.65 4.23
C ASP A 164 6.43 -17.42 4.87
N ALA A 165 6.78 -18.17 5.92
CA ALA A 165 8.10 -18.08 6.54
C ALA A 165 9.23 -18.41 5.56
N VAL A 166 9.04 -19.40 4.68
CA VAL A 166 10.03 -19.73 3.64
C VAL A 166 10.11 -18.65 2.55
N GLU A 167 8.99 -18.01 2.20
CA GLU A 167 8.97 -16.88 1.26
C GLU A 167 9.68 -15.64 1.86
N ASP A 168 9.46 -15.38 3.14
CA ASP A 168 10.13 -14.33 3.90
C ASP A 168 11.63 -14.61 4.02
N ASP A 169 12.05 -15.82 4.41
CA ASP A 169 13.46 -16.21 4.50
C ASP A 169 14.19 -16.01 3.16
N ARG A 170 13.54 -16.34 2.03
CA ARG A 170 14.10 -16.07 0.70
C ARG A 170 14.21 -14.58 0.41
N THR A 171 13.23 -13.79 0.84
CA THR A 171 13.25 -12.34 0.68
C THR A 171 14.38 -11.71 1.50
N TRP A 172 14.56 -12.15 2.75
CA TRP A 172 15.65 -11.73 3.62
C TRP A 172 17.01 -12.11 3.05
N ALA A 173 17.17 -13.35 2.56
CA ALA A 173 18.42 -13.79 1.94
C ALA A 173 18.84 -12.90 0.75
N ILE A 174 17.86 -12.45 -0.06
CA ILE A 174 18.15 -11.52 -1.17
C ILE A 174 18.54 -10.14 -0.64
N ILE A 175 17.88 -9.64 0.40
CA ILE A 175 18.22 -8.34 1.03
C ILE A 175 19.62 -8.38 1.64
N GLU A 176 19.98 -9.47 2.33
CA GLU A 176 21.32 -9.64 2.90
C GLU A 176 22.41 -9.71 1.82
N GLU A 177 22.12 -10.37 0.69
CA GLU A 177 23.03 -10.40 -0.46
C GLU A 177 23.21 -9.00 -1.07
N GLU A 178 22.11 -8.27 -1.30
CA GLU A 178 22.14 -6.88 -1.78
C GLU A 178 22.89 -5.95 -0.80
N GLU A 179 22.69 -6.10 0.51
CA GLU A 179 23.40 -5.32 1.53
C GLU A 179 24.90 -5.66 1.55
N ALA A 180 25.27 -6.94 1.42
CA ALA A 180 26.65 -7.36 1.37
C ALA A 180 27.38 -6.77 0.15
N GLU A 181 26.71 -6.72 -1.01
CA GLU A 181 27.22 -6.08 -2.23
C GLU A 181 27.45 -4.57 -2.01
N VAL A 182 26.46 -3.86 -1.45
CA VAL A 182 26.60 -2.42 -1.16
C VAL A 182 27.73 -2.16 -0.15
N ARG A 183 27.86 -2.98 0.90
CA ARG A 183 28.96 -2.86 1.87
C ARG A 183 30.33 -3.09 1.23
N PHE A 184 30.42 -4.02 0.28
CA PHE A 184 31.63 -4.27 -0.47
C PHE A 184 32.02 -3.06 -1.33
N ASP A 185 31.08 -2.52 -2.11
CA ASP A 185 31.30 -1.34 -2.96
C ASP A 185 31.72 -0.11 -2.14
N ILE A 186 31.08 0.12 -0.98
CA ILE A 186 31.46 1.21 -0.07
C ILE A 186 32.89 1.00 0.45
N SER A 187 33.24 -0.24 0.81
CA SER A 187 34.58 -0.55 1.31
C SER A 187 35.64 -0.33 0.23
N GLU A 188 35.37 -0.72 -1.02
CA GLU A 188 36.26 -0.49 -2.16
C GLU A 188 36.49 1.01 -2.40
N ALA A 189 35.42 1.82 -2.41
CA ALA A 189 35.54 3.27 -2.58
C ALA A 189 36.38 3.93 -1.46
N ILE A 190 36.15 3.52 -0.20
CA ILE A 190 36.94 4.01 0.94
C ILE A 190 38.42 3.62 0.79
N TRP A 191 38.70 2.40 0.32
CA TRP A 191 40.06 1.92 0.10
C TRP A 191 40.78 2.69 -1.01
N ASP A 192 40.09 2.96 -2.11
CA ASP A 192 40.64 3.75 -3.22
C ASP A 192 41.01 5.18 -2.78
N ASP A 193 40.11 5.84 -2.03
CA ASP A 193 40.36 7.17 -1.47
C ASP A 193 41.56 7.16 -0.50
N LEU A 194 41.62 6.17 0.40
CA LEU A 194 42.75 6.02 1.35
C LEU A 194 44.09 5.79 0.65
N ILE A 195 44.11 4.99 -0.42
CA ILE A 195 45.32 4.73 -1.20
C ILE A 195 45.77 6.00 -1.92
N ALA A 196 44.84 6.75 -2.51
CA ALA A 196 45.13 8.02 -3.18
C ALA A 196 45.71 9.05 -2.20
N ASP A 197 45.05 9.27 -1.06
CA ASP A 197 45.52 10.19 -0.02
C ASP A 197 46.91 9.81 0.52
N THR A 198 47.16 8.51 0.68
CA THR A 198 48.46 8.00 1.13
C THR A 198 49.54 8.26 0.09
N ALA A 199 49.25 8.03 -1.20
CA ALA A 199 50.18 8.30 -2.29
C ALA A 199 50.52 9.79 -2.39
N ASP A 200 49.53 10.67 -2.29
CA ASP A 200 49.70 12.12 -2.31
C ASP A 200 50.56 12.60 -1.12
N THR A 201 50.31 12.05 0.07
CA THR A 201 51.10 12.35 1.28
C THR A 201 52.56 11.94 1.11
N LEU A 202 52.82 10.77 0.52
CA LEU A 202 54.19 10.30 0.27
C LEU A 202 54.91 11.16 -0.76
N LEU A 203 54.22 11.61 -1.81
CA LEU A 203 54.77 12.52 -2.82
C LEU A 203 55.15 13.88 -2.21
N LEU A 204 54.29 14.42 -1.33
CA LEU A 204 54.57 15.68 -0.62
C LEU A 204 55.77 15.60 0.33
N LEU A 205 56.08 14.42 0.87
CA LEU A 205 57.22 14.23 1.78
C LEU A 205 58.56 14.03 1.05
N HIS A 206 58.54 13.61 -0.22
CA HIS A 206 59.75 13.27 -0.98
C HIS A 206 60.04 14.20 -2.17
N GLY A 207 59.12 15.12 -2.51
CA GLY A 207 59.32 16.18 -3.49
C GLY A 207 59.80 17.48 -2.86
#